data_AF-A0AB35R8Z2-F1
#
_entry.id   AF-A0AB35R8Z2-F1
#
_cell.length_a   1.000
_cell.length_b   1.000
_cell.length_c   1.000
_cell.angle_alpha   90.00
_cell.angle_beta   90.00
_cell.angle_gamma   90.00
#
_symmetry.space_group_name_H-M   'P 1'
#
loop_
_entity.id
_entity.type
_entity.pdbx_description
1 polymer ?
#
loop_
_entity_poly.entity_id
_entity_poly.type
_entity_poly.pdbx_seq_one_letter_code
_entity_poly.pdbx_strand_id
1 'polypeptide(L)'
;MMKGIVSMLTLAALGGCAAIIGGPTEVTVSSLMTAPALFQGQIDPFSASGPNTLKVGDSYNQLAIFNLRSCNDDKTDCKVGKGKLQSKTTVLGLSRDEATVRVDLHLDVGGSQTVHDKVSNTGYQLHDVPLKDQVVTSKTIRLNYNASRHIGLPYGVGFNVCVEGTADPAGNVMHACQPLRGFD
;
A
#
# COMPACT_ATOMS: atom_id res chain seq x y z
N MET A 1 20.93 -5.95 78.20
CA MET A 1 21.75 -6.00 76.98
C MET A 1 20.82 -6.22 75.79
N MET A 2 20.49 -5.14 75.08
CA MET A 2 19.63 -5.14 73.89
C MET A 2 20.49 -5.55 72.68
N LYS A 3 20.12 -6.63 71.97
CA LYS A 3 20.66 -6.94 70.65
C LYS A 3 19.51 -6.87 69.64
N GLY A 4 19.41 -5.71 68.98
CA GLY A 4 18.62 -5.54 67.78
C GLY A 4 19.29 -6.24 66.60
N ILE A 5 18.52 -6.98 65.83
CA ILE A 5 18.91 -7.46 64.50
C ILE A 5 17.95 -6.78 63.54
N VAL A 6 18.41 -5.67 62.96
CA VAL A 6 17.83 -5.09 61.74
C VAL A 6 18.60 -5.76 60.61
N SER A 7 17.97 -6.70 59.90
CA SER A 7 18.52 -7.25 58.67
C SER A 7 17.58 -6.90 57.53
N MET A 8 18.09 -6.08 56.63
CA MET A 8 17.41 -5.42 55.52
C MET A 8 16.81 -6.45 54.56
N LEU A 9 15.50 -6.36 54.29
CA LEU A 9 14.92 -6.97 53.10
C LEU A 9 15.45 -6.23 51.87
N THR A 10 16.32 -6.90 51.12
CA THR A 10 16.68 -6.52 49.76
C THR A 10 15.44 -6.60 48.87
N LEU A 11 14.87 -5.45 48.51
CA LEU A 11 13.91 -5.38 47.40
C LEU A 11 14.65 -5.76 46.11
N ALA A 12 14.36 -6.94 45.58
CA ALA A 12 14.65 -7.27 44.21
C ALA A 12 13.86 -6.30 43.31
N ALA A 13 14.52 -5.24 42.86
CA ALA A 13 14.04 -4.44 41.75
C ALA A 13 14.11 -5.32 40.49
N LEU A 14 13.07 -6.11 40.26
CA LEU A 14 12.73 -6.61 38.94
C LEU A 14 12.33 -5.39 38.10
N GLY A 15 13.35 -4.67 37.63
CA GLY A 15 13.24 -3.77 36.49
C GLY A 15 12.89 -4.64 35.30
N GLY A 16 11.59 -4.93 35.15
CA GLY A 16 11.07 -5.53 33.94
C GLY A 16 11.36 -4.57 32.80
N CYS A 17 12.37 -4.87 32.00
CA CYS A 17 12.30 -4.53 30.60
C CYS A 17 10.97 -5.10 30.13
N ALA A 18 9.98 -4.24 29.92
CA ALA A 18 8.92 -4.53 28.98
C ALA A 18 9.62 -4.64 27.62
N ALA A 19 10.26 -5.78 27.38
CA ALA A 19 10.51 -6.24 26.03
C ALA A 19 9.16 -6.11 25.34
N ILE A 20 9.11 -5.37 24.25
CA ILE A 20 7.93 -5.31 23.40
C ILE A 20 7.80 -6.73 22.83
N ILE A 21 7.06 -7.58 23.54
CA ILE A 21 6.88 -8.98 23.17
C ILE A 21 5.95 -8.98 21.96
N GLY A 22 6.50 -9.34 20.79
CA GLY A 22 5.79 -10.21 19.86
C GLY A 22 5.38 -9.66 18.49
N GLY A 23 5.78 -8.45 18.09
CA GLY A 23 5.58 -7.96 16.72
C GLY A 23 6.73 -8.34 15.77
N PRO A 24 6.48 -8.50 14.46
CA PRO A 24 7.55 -8.70 13.50
C PRO A 24 8.39 -7.42 13.35
N THR A 25 9.67 -7.59 13.03
CA THR A 25 10.61 -6.46 12.82
C THR A 25 10.61 -5.96 11.37
N GLU A 26 10.15 -6.81 10.45
CA GLU A 26 9.96 -6.50 9.04
C GLU A 26 8.67 -7.12 8.52
N VAL A 27 8.15 -6.59 7.43
CA VAL A 27 6.91 -7.05 6.80
C VAL A 27 7.09 -7.13 5.30
N THR A 28 6.30 -7.97 4.66
CA THR A 28 6.22 -8.00 3.21
C THR A 28 5.03 -7.17 2.78
N VAL A 29 5.26 -6.16 1.94
CA VAL A 29 4.19 -5.30 1.41
C VAL A 29 4.03 -5.51 -0.08
N SER A 30 2.78 -5.75 -0.47
CA SER A 30 2.36 -5.93 -1.86
C SER A 30 1.26 -4.94 -2.20
N SER A 31 1.28 -4.41 -3.43
CA SER A 31 0.25 -3.50 -3.93
C SER A 31 -0.16 -3.80 -5.35
N LEU A 32 -1.41 -3.45 -5.65
CA LEU A 32 -2.00 -3.52 -6.98
C LEU A 32 -2.70 -2.20 -7.30
N MET A 33 -2.38 -1.65 -8.46
CA MET A 33 -3.10 -0.54 -9.07
C MET A 33 -3.98 -1.09 -10.19
N THR A 34 -5.23 -0.65 -10.28
CA THR A 34 -6.19 -1.07 -11.30
C THR A 34 -6.88 0.13 -11.93
N ALA A 35 -7.36 -0.01 -13.16
CA ALA A 35 -8.32 0.90 -13.76
C ALA A 35 -9.35 0.13 -14.58
N PRO A 36 -10.56 0.68 -14.82
CA PRO A 36 -11.58 -0.02 -15.57
C PRO A 36 -11.17 -0.20 -17.05
N ALA A 37 -11.56 -1.32 -17.63
CA ALA A 37 -11.46 -1.55 -19.07
C ALA A 37 -12.18 -0.46 -19.88
N LEU A 38 -11.55 -0.09 -21.01
CA LEU A 38 -12.17 0.86 -21.95
C LEU A 38 -13.36 0.23 -22.69
N PHE A 39 -13.29 -1.05 -23.02
CA PHE A 39 -14.30 -1.75 -23.81
C PHE A 39 -14.69 -3.06 -23.15
N GLN A 40 -15.94 -3.49 -23.38
CA GLN A 40 -16.43 -4.77 -22.87
C GLN A 40 -15.62 -5.93 -23.46
N GLY A 41 -15.18 -6.86 -22.62
CA GLY A 41 -14.32 -8.00 -23.02
C GLY A 41 -12.82 -7.69 -23.07
N GLN A 42 -12.40 -6.46 -22.79
CA GLN A 42 -10.99 -6.13 -22.58
C GLN A 42 -10.56 -6.46 -21.15
N ILE A 43 -9.34 -6.98 -20.99
CA ILE A 43 -8.74 -7.19 -19.67
C ILE A 43 -8.47 -5.83 -19.01
N ASP A 44 -8.89 -5.68 -17.76
CA ASP A 44 -8.64 -4.47 -16.97
C ASP A 44 -7.14 -4.22 -16.84
N PRO A 45 -6.65 -3.02 -17.18
CA PRO A 45 -5.25 -2.70 -17.01
C PRO A 45 -4.90 -2.65 -15.52
N PHE A 46 -3.81 -3.31 -15.15
CA PHE A 46 -3.27 -3.32 -13.80
C PHE A 46 -1.75 -3.19 -13.77
N SER A 47 -1.22 -2.79 -12.61
CA SER A 47 0.20 -2.81 -12.29
C SER A 47 0.35 -3.32 -10.88
N ALA A 48 1.29 -4.22 -10.64
CA ALA A 48 1.58 -4.75 -9.31
C ALA A 48 3.02 -4.41 -8.89
N SER A 49 3.22 -4.25 -7.59
CA SER A 49 4.55 -4.13 -6.98
C SER A 49 4.62 -5.02 -5.73
N GLY A 50 5.83 -5.52 -5.48
CA GLY A 50 6.12 -6.45 -4.40
C GLY A 50 6.11 -7.91 -4.84
N PRO A 51 6.38 -8.85 -3.92
CA PRO A 51 6.57 -8.62 -2.48
C PRO A 51 7.80 -7.75 -2.16
N ASN A 52 7.62 -6.69 -1.37
CA ASN A 52 8.72 -5.85 -0.89
C ASN A 52 8.89 -6.07 0.62
N THR A 53 10.04 -6.57 1.06
CA THR A 53 10.37 -6.66 2.49
C THR A 53 10.78 -5.29 3.01
N LEU A 54 10.05 -4.76 4.00
CA LEU A 54 10.20 -3.40 4.53
C LEU A 54 10.21 -3.41 6.06
N LYS A 55 11.00 -2.52 6.64
CA LYS A 55 11.02 -2.22 8.08
C LYS A 55 10.26 -0.92 8.34
N VAL A 56 10.00 -0.63 9.61
CA VAL A 56 9.44 0.67 10.02
C VAL A 56 10.34 1.80 9.51
N GLY A 57 9.74 2.77 8.82
CA GLY A 57 10.42 3.89 8.16
C GLY A 57 10.74 3.63 6.69
N ASP A 58 10.79 2.37 6.24
CA ASP A 58 11.06 2.05 4.84
C ASP A 58 9.85 2.35 3.95
N SER A 59 10.14 2.54 2.67
CA SER A 59 9.11 2.77 1.65
C SER A 59 9.52 2.22 0.30
N TYR A 60 8.53 1.88 -0.51
CA TYR A 60 8.70 1.63 -1.93
C TYR A 60 7.76 2.52 -2.74
N ASN A 61 8.13 2.73 -4.00
CA ASN A 61 7.33 3.45 -4.96
C ASN A 61 6.85 2.50 -6.05
N GLN A 62 5.66 2.74 -6.56
CA GLN A 62 5.13 2.08 -7.73
C GLN A 62 4.55 3.14 -8.67
N LEU A 63 4.57 2.85 -9.96
CA LEU A 63 3.99 3.69 -10.98
C LEU A 63 3.19 2.84 -11.96
N ALA A 64 2.08 3.39 -12.45
CA ALA A 64 1.31 2.81 -13.54
C ALA A 64 0.76 3.89 -14.48
N ILE A 65 0.60 3.53 -15.76
CA ILE A 65 -0.20 4.31 -16.71
C ILE A 65 -1.43 3.49 -17.09
N PHE A 66 -2.60 4.12 -17.00
CA PHE A 66 -3.89 3.57 -17.37
C PHE A 66 -4.52 4.37 -18.51
N ASN A 67 -5.35 3.70 -19.31
CA ASN A 67 -6.37 4.40 -20.09
C ASN A 67 -7.55 4.70 -19.18
N LEU A 68 -8.08 5.91 -19.27
CA LEU A 68 -9.23 6.35 -18.48
C LEU A 68 -10.39 6.72 -19.42
N ARG A 69 -11.60 6.60 -18.88
CA ARG A 69 -12.84 7.00 -19.54
C ARG A 69 -13.74 7.70 -18.53
N SER A 70 -14.42 8.75 -18.97
CA SER A 70 -15.53 9.38 -18.26
C SER A 70 -16.65 9.61 -19.25
N CYS A 71 -17.86 9.15 -18.93
CA CYS A 71 -19.02 9.33 -19.79
C CYS A 71 -20.08 10.15 -19.06
N ASN A 72 -21.02 10.73 -19.83
CA ASN A 72 -22.28 11.22 -19.27
C ASN A 72 -23.09 10.06 -18.65
N ASP A 73 -24.13 10.39 -17.89
CA ASP A 73 -24.95 9.39 -17.17
C ASP A 73 -25.57 8.35 -18.12
N ASP A 74 -25.96 8.77 -19.32
CA ASP A 74 -26.54 7.90 -20.36
C ASP A 74 -25.49 7.05 -21.11
N LYS A 75 -24.19 7.23 -20.84
CA LYS A 75 -23.05 6.55 -21.50
C LYS A 75 -23.01 6.70 -23.02
N THR A 76 -23.63 7.75 -23.56
CA THR A 76 -23.73 8.04 -24.99
C THR A 76 -22.62 8.97 -25.49
N ASP A 77 -22.04 9.77 -24.59
CA ASP A 77 -20.87 10.61 -24.88
C ASP A 77 -19.77 10.31 -23.85
N CYS A 78 -18.60 9.92 -24.34
CA CYS A 78 -17.48 9.47 -23.52
C CYS A 78 -16.20 10.19 -23.91
N LYS A 79 -15.52 10.69 -22.89
CA LYS A 79 -14.21 11.28 -22.94
C LYS A 79 -13.17 10.24 -22.53
N VAL A 80 -12.11 10.11 -23.31
CA VAL A 80 -10.97 9.22 -22.99
C VAL A 80 -9.76 10.04 -22.60
N GLY A 81 -8.85 9.45 -21.81
CA GLY A 81 -7.59 10.06 -21.41
C GLY A 81 -6.57 9.04 -20.91
N LYS A 82 -5.41 9.51 -20.47
CA LYS A 82 -4.39 8.70 -19.79
C LYS A 82 -4.25 9.15 -18.34
N GLY A 83 -4.24 8.19 -17.42
CA GLY A 83 -3.94 8.43 -16.01
C GLY A 83 -2.58 7.87 -15.65
N LYS A 84 -1.69 8.69 -15.10
CA LYS A 84 -0.44 8.25 -14.46
C LYS A 84 -0.66 8.21 -12.96
N LEU A 85 -0.71 7.02 -12.37
CA LEU A 85 -0.80 6.83 -10.94
C LEU A 85 0.58 6.53 -10.38
N GLN A 86 1.03 7.35 -9.43
CA GLN A 86 2.21 7.11 -8.62
C GLN A 86 1.76 6.80 -7.20
N SER A 87 2.35 5.77 -6.60
CA SER A 87 2.18 5.50 -5.18
C SER A 87 3.52 5.47 -4.46
N LYS A 88 3.50 5.93 -3.22
CA LYS A 88 4.52 5.64 -2.21
C LYS A 88 3.85 5.00 -1.01
N THR A 89 4.29 3.81 -0.65
CA THR A 89 3.82 3.12 0.55
C THR A 89 4.95 3.12 1.58
N THR A 90 4.69 3.62 2.78
CA THR A 90 5.65 3.70 3.89
C THR A 90 5.14 2.93 5.10
N VAL A 91 5.96 2.08 5.70
CA VAL A 91 5.62 1.40 6.95
C VAL A 91 5.86 2.37 8.11
N LEU A 92 4.81 2.69 8.86
CA LEU A 92 4.87 3.63 9.98
C LEU A 92 5.01 2.94 11.34
N GLY A 93 4.51 1.72 11.47
CA GLY A 93 4.58 0.98 12.72
C GLY A 93 4.15 -0.47 12.54
N LEU A 94 4.74 -1.36 13.34
CA LEU A 94 4.44 -2.77 13.41
C LEU A 94 4.05 -3.13 14.84
N SER A 95 3.04 -3.97 14.97
CA SER A 95 2.59 -4.54 16.24
C SER A 95 2.45 -6.04 16.08
N ARG A 96 1.97 -6.73 17.11
CA ARG A 96 1.76 -8.19 17.05
C ARG A 96 0.80 -8.62 15.94
N ASP A 97 -0.30 -7.89 15.76
CA ASP A 97 -1.43 -8.33 14.92
C ASP A 97 -1.70 -7.39 13.73
N GLU A 98 -1.21 -6.15 13.79
CA GLU A 98 -1.43 -5.14 12.76
C GLU A 98 -0.13 -4.42 12.34
N ALA A 99 -0.14 -3.95 11.09
CA ALA A 99 0.78 -2.94 10.58
C ALA A 99 0.04 -1.62 10.35
N THR A 100 0.72 -0.52 10.63
CA THR A 100 0.30 0.81 10.20
C THR A 100 1.14 1.25 9.02
N VAL A 101 0.51 1.55 7.89
CA VAL A 101 1.16 2.06 6.67
C VAL A 101 0.59 3.42 6.30
N ARG A 102 1.41 4.27 5.69
CA ARG A 102 0.95 5.43 4.94
C ARG A 102 1.03 5.12 3.45
N VAL A 103 -0.04 5.43 2.74
CA VAL A 103 -0.09 5.37 1.29
C VAL A 103 -0.29 6.78 0.76
N ASP A 104 0.69 7.27 0.03
CA ASP A 104 0.63 8.53 -0.70
C ASP A 104 0.37 8.20 -2.18
N LEU A 105 -0.74 8.68 -2.73
CA LEU A 105 -1.20 8.46 -4.10
C LEU A 105 -1.26 9.78 -4.86
N HIS A 106 -0.72 9.78 -6.08
CA HIS A 106 -0.78 10.90 -7.01
C HIS A 106 -1.25 10.41 -8.37
N LEU A 107 -2.47 10.78 -8.74
CA LEU A 107 -3.05 10.53 -10.06
C LEU A 107 -2.98 11.82 -10.88
N ASP A 108 -2.31 11.75 -12.03
CA ASP A 108 -2.21 12.82 -13.02
C ASP A 108 -2.92 12.36 -14.31
N VAL A 109 -3.93 13.10 -14.74
CA VAL A 109 -4.77 12.76 -15.89
C VAL A 109 -4.55 13.78 -17.01
N GLY A 110 -4.23 13.28 -18.19
CA GLY A 110 -3.99 14.12 -19.36
C GLY A 110 -3.94 13.33 -20.67
N GLY A 111 -3.75 14.05 -21.78
CA GLY A 111 -3.69 13.43 -23.11
C GLY A 111 -2.38 12.77 -23.49
N SER A 112 -1.33 13.05 -22.73
CA SER A 112 -0.01 12.47 -22.89
C SER A 112 0.55 12.21 -21.50
N GLN A 113 1.12 11.03 -21.30
CA GLN A 113 1.80 10.65 -20.07
C GLN A 113 3.12 9.99 -20.44
N THR A 114 4.21 10.48 -19.84
CA THR A 114 5.54 9.90 -20.02
C THR A 114 6.00 9.31 -18.70
N VAL A 115 6.52 8.10 -18.76
CA VAL A 115 7.20 7.47 -17.62
C VAL A 115 8.68 7.47 -17.87
N HIS A 116 9.42 7.91 -16.86
CA HIS A 116 10.86 7.76 -16.80
C HIS A 116 11.12 6.73 -15.69
N ASP A 117 11.19 5.47 -16.10
CA ASP A 117 11.75 4.39 -15.30
C ASP A 117 13.26 4.32 -15.62
N LYS A 118 14.09 3.90 -14.66
CA LYS A 118 15.52 3.59 -14.89
C LYS A 118 15.75 2.59 -16.04
N VAL A 119 14.74 1.82 -16.44
CA VAL A 119 14.79 0.76 -17.45
C VAL A 119 14.06 1.14 -18.74
N SER A 120 13.07 2.04 -18.72
CA SER A 120 12.36 2.44 -19.94
C SER A 120 11.95 3.91 -19.97
N ASN A 121 12.20 4.54 -21.13
CA ASN A 121 11.59 5.80 -21.54
C ASN A 121 10.37 5.49 -22.41
N THR A 122 9.30 5.02 -21.79
CA THR A 122 8.05 4.75 -22.50
C THR A 122 7.12 5.96 -22.39
N GLY A 123 6.89 6.63 -23.51
CA GLY A 123 5.90 7.69 -23.65
C GLY A 123 4.58 7.15 -24.21
N TYR A 124 3.46 7.57 -23.64
CA TYR A 124 2.12 7.25 -24.15
C TYR A 124 1.40 8.53 -24.53
N GLN A 125 1.03 8.64 -25.80
CA GLN A 125 0.23 9.75 -26.32
C GLN A 125 -1.11 9.24 -26.83
N LEU A 126 -2.18 9.95 -26.53
CA LEU A 126 -3.44 9.87 -27.25
C LEU A 126 -3.62 11.18 -28.01
N HIS A 127 -4.02 11.09 -29.27
CA HIS A 127 -4.52 12.24 -30.02
C HIS A 127 -5.97 12.52 -29.55
N ASP A 128 -6.31 13.79 -29.36
CA ASP A 128 -7.59 14.30 -28.85
C ASP A 128 -8.00 13.85 -27.44
N VAL A 129 -7.58 14.60 -26.42
CA VAL A 129 -7.97 14.33 -25.02
C VAL A 129 -8.63 15.53 -24.34
N PRO A 130 -9.89 15.38 -23.88
CA PRO A 130 -10.59 16.37 -23.08
C PRO A 130 -10.50 16.13 -21.56
N LEU A 131 -9.92 15.01 -21.08
CA LEU A 131 -9.74 14.76 -19.64
C LEU A 131 -8.42 15.37 -19.14
N LYS A 132 -8.54 16.28 -18.17
CA LYS A 132 -7.42 16.85 -17.42
C LYS A 132 -7.83 16.93 -15.96
N ASP A 133 -7.06 16.28 -15.09
CA ASP A 133 -7.32 16.30 -13.66
C ASP A 133 -6.03 15.94 -12.90
N GLN A 134 -5.97 16.33 -11.64
CA GLN A 134 -4.89 15.94 -10.74
C GLN A 134 -5.45 15.68 -9.35
N VAL A 135 -5.17 14.49 -8.82
CA VAL A 135 -5.61 14.06 -7.50
C VAL A 135 -4.41 13.63 -6.68
N VAL A 136 -4.25 14.24 -5.51
CA VAL A 136 -3.26 13.82 -4.51
C VAL A 136 -4.01 13.38 -3.26
N THR A 137 -3.66 12.23 -2.73
CA THR A 137 -4.26 11.68 -1.51
C THR A 137 -3.19 11.02 -0.66
N SER A 138 -3.26 11.24 0.66
CA SER A 138 -2.45 10.53 1.64
C SER A 138 -3.38 9.88 2.65
N LYS A 139 -3.21 8.57 2.89
CA LYS A 139 -3.98 7.83 3.89
C LYS A 139 -3.06 7.03 4.79
N THR A 140 -3.22 7.21 6.09
CA THR A 140 -2.68 6.29 7.10
C THR A 140 -3.70 5.19 7.35
N ILE A 141 -3.27 3.94 7.25
CA ILE A 141 -4.12 2.76 7.29
C ILE A 141 -3.53 1.78 8.29
N ARG A 142 -4.36 1.38 9.26
CA ARG A 142 -4.11 0.20 10.10
C ARG A 142 -4.66 -1.03 9.40
N LEU A 143 -3.82 -2.03 9.22
CA LEU A 143 -4.13 -3.27 8.53
C LEU A 143 -3.75 -4.41 9.46
N ASN A 144 -4.72 -5.27 9.77
CA ASN A 144 -4.37 -6.60 10.27
C ASN A 144 -3.52 -7.32 9.22
N TYR A 145 -2.56 -8.12 9.66
CA TYR A 145 -1.74 -8.88 8.71
C TYR A 145 -2.61 -9.72 7.77
N ASN A 146 -2.24 -9.71 6.48
CA ASN A 146 -2.90 -10.41 5.38
C ASN A 146 -4.28 -9.87 4.99
N ALA A 147 -4.76 -8.81 5.65
CA ALA A 147 -5.91 -8.05 5.18
C ALA A 147 -5.47 -7.07 4.08
N SER A 148 -6.29 -6.96 3.04
CA SER A 148 -6.12 -5.95 2.00
C SER A 148 -6.99 -4.74 2.28
N ARG A 149 -6.54 -3.57 1.82
CA ARG A 149 -7.35 -2.36 1.80
C ARG A 149 -7.35 -1.73 0.43
N HIS A 150 -8.57 -1.49 -0.05
CA HIS A 150 -8.83 -0.75 -1.27
C HIS A 150 -8.95 0.75 -1.00
N ILE A 151 -8.37 1.55 -1.90
CA ILE A 151 -8.51 3.00 -1.99
C ILE A 151 -8.99 3.31 -3.41
N GLY A 152 -10.23 3.78 -3.50
CA GLY A 152 -10.80 4.26 -4.76
C GLY A 152 -10.34 5.69 -5.06
N LEU A 153 -10.04 5.95 -6.33
CA LEU A 153 -9.73 7.25 -6.92
C LEU A 153 -10.75 7.54 -8.04
N PRO A 154 -10.83 8.78 -8.55
CA PRO A 154 -11.67 9.11 -9.70
C PRO A 154 -11.41 8.23 -10.93
N TYR A 155 -12.37 8.23 -11.85
CA TYR A 155 -12.34 7.41 -13.09
C TYR A 155 -12.30 5.90 -12.85
N GLY A 156 -12.68 5.44 -11.65
CA GLY A 156 -12.66 4.03 -11.27
C GLY A 156 -11.27 3.47 -11.01
N VAL A 157 -10.25 4.33 -10.91
CA VAL A 157 -8.89 3.89 -10.58
C VAL A 157 -8.86 3.37 -9.15
N GLY A 158 -8.20 2.24 -8.94
CA GLY A 158 -8.08 1.57 -7.66
C GLY A 158 -6.64 1.40 -7.22
N PHE A 159 -6.41 1.48 -5.92
CA PHE A 159 -5.16 1.05 -5.29
C PHE A 159 -5.47 0.10 -4.15
N ASN A 160 -4.87 -1.09 -4.17
CA ASN A 160 -4.96 -2.07 -3.11
C ASN A 160 -3.60 -2.25 -2.48
N VAL A 161 -3.55 -2.28 -1.15
CA VAL A 161 -2.35 -2.61 -0.38
C VAL A 161 -2.65 -3.75 0.57
N CYS A 162 -1.68 -4.65 0.73
CA CYS A 162 -1.72 -5.73 1.68
C CYS A 162 -0.34 -5.86 2.35
N VAL A 163 -0.34 -6.19 3.64
CA VAL A 163 0.87 -6.32 4.45
C VAL A 163 0.87 -7.70 5.09
N GLU A 164 1.92 -8.47 4.85
CA GLU A 164 2.16 -9.78 5.43
C GLU A 164 3.13 -9.62 6.59
N GLY A 165 2.82 -10.26 7.72
CA GLY A 165 3.80 -10.43 8.78
C GLY A 165 4.87 -11.39 8.29
N THR A 166 6.12 -10.93 8.14
CA THR A 166 7.22 -11.90 8.06
C THR A 166 7.25 -12.63 9.40
N ALA A 167 7.57 -13.92 9.37
CA ALA A 167 7.30 -14.87 10.44
C ALA A 167 7.44 -14.33 11.88
N ASP A 168 6.56 -14.80 12.77
CA ASP A 168 6.74 -14.52 14.21
C ASP A 168 8.13 -14.97 14.69
N PRO A 169 8.60 -14.56 15.88
CA PRO A 169 9.87 -15.04 16.42
C PRO A 169 9.99 -16.57 16.56
N ALA A 170 8.91 -17.33 16.37
CA ALA A 170 8.86 -18.79 16.37
C ALA A 170 8.92 -19.39 14.94
N GLY A 171 9.05 -18.57 13.89
CA GLY A 171 9.21 -19.01 12.50
C GLY A 171 7.91 -19.37 11.79
N ASN A 172 6.75 -19.01 12.34
CA ASN A 172 5.46 -19.28 11.70
C ASN A 172 5.20 -18.26 10.58
N VAL A 173 5.16 -18.72 9.33
CA VAL A 173 4.77 -17.91 8.17
C VAL A 173 3.29 -17.55 8.28
N MET A 174 2.97 -16.27 8.45
CA MET A 174 1.59 -15.78 8.37
C MET A 174 1.19 -15.76 6.88
N HIS A 175 0.10 -16.45 6.54
CA HIS A 175 -0.35 -16.72 5.16
C HIS A 175 -0.28 -15.52 4.21
N ALA A 176 0.21 -15.74 2.97
CA ALA A 176 0.38 -14.70 1.96
C ALA A 176 -0.90 -13.92 1.66
N CYS A 177 -0.76 -12.62 1.39
CA CYS A 177 -1.72 -11.82 0.65
C CYS A 177 -2.12 -12.63 -0.58
N GLN A 178 -3.38 -13.07 -0.64
CA GLN A 178 -3.87 -13.74 -1.85
C GLN A 178 -3.54 -12.85 -3.04
N PRO A 179 -3.13 -13.44 -4.19
CA PRO A 179 -2.94 -12.64 -5.39
C PRO A 179 -4.21 -11.81 -5.56
N LEU A 180 -4.04 -10.49 -5.62
CA LEU A 180 -5.11 -9.53 -5.83
C LEU A 180 -5.70 -9.82 -7.22
N ARG A 181 -6.45 -10.90 -7.33
CA ARG A 181 -7.15 -11.31 -8.55
C ARG A 181 -8.27 -10.30 -8.71
N GLY A 182 -8.34 -9.72 -9.90
CA GLY A 182 -9.39 -8.79 -10.29
C GLY A 182 -10.74 -9.36 -9.88
N PHE A 183 -11.57 -8.51 -9.31
CA PHE A 183 -12.95 -8.84 -9.00
C PHE A 183 -13.63 -9.33 -10.29
N ASP A 184 -14.22 -10.53 -10.25
CA ASP A 184 -15.06 -11.10 -11.31
C ASP A 184 -16.26 -10.19 -11.63
#